data_AF-A0A849SEL4-F1
#
_entry.id   AF-A0A849SEL4-F1
#
_cell.length_a   1.000
_cell.length_b   1.000
_cell.length_c   1.000
_cell.angle_alpha   90.00
_cell.angle_beta   90.00
_cell.angle_gamma   90.00
#
_symmetry.space_group_name_H-M   'P 1'
#
loop_
_entity.id
_entity.type
_entity.pdbx_description
1 polymer ?
#
loop_
_entity_poly.entity_id
_entity_poly.type
_entity_poly.pdbx_seq_one_letter_code
_entity_poly.pdbx_strand_id
1 'polypeptide(L)' 'GALVRRRAAAPSPDCSRVARRRNLAAAFAVRDPAAWRGREVLVVDDVLTTGSTLKAALEPLEAAGARVRAAVLAWAS' A
#
# COMPACT_ATOMS: atom_id res chain seq x y z
N GLY A 1 -1.83 14.45 -3.96
CA GLY A 1 -1.59 13.01 -4.14
C GLY A 1 -2.50 12.21 -3.22
N ALA A 2 -3.22 11.25 -3.79
CA ALA A 2 -4.23 10.40 -3.13
C ALA A 2 -3.66 9.52 -2.00
N LEU A 3 -2.56 8.84 -2.29
CA LEU A 3 -1.74 8.13 -1.32
C LEU A 3 -0.51 8.98 -0.97
N VAL A 4 -0.08 8.88 0.29
CA VAL A 4 1.22 9.38 0.72
C VAL A 4 2.05 8.25 1.25
N ARG A 5 3.27 8.13 0.71
CA ARG A 5 4.31 7.32 1.33
C ARG A 5 4.82 8.05 2.55
N ARG A 6 4.58 7.51 3.75
CA ARG A 6 5.32 7.94 4.94
C ARG A 6 6.78 7.54 4.76
N ARG A 7 7.71 8.45 5.05
CA ARG A 7 9.16 8.13 5.02
C ARG A 7 9.34 6.85 5.86
N ALA A 8 9.99 5.86 5.28
CA ALA A 8 10.35 4.65 6.00
C ALA A 8 11.15 5.07 7.25
N ALA A 9 10.74 4.60 8.43
CA ALA A 9 11.61 4.66 9.59
C ALA A 9 12.95 3.99 9.22
N ALA A 10 14.06 4.58 9.67
CA ALA A 10 15.39 4.00 9.44
C ALA A 10 15.35 2.50 9.78
N PRO A 11 15.99 1.64 8.96
CA PRO A 11 15.94 0.20 9.17
C PRO A 11 16.30 -0.12 10.62
N SER A 12 15.35 -0.71 11.35
CA SER A 12 15.59 -1.19 12.70
C SER A 12 16.64 -2.30 12.61
N PRO A 13 17.65 -2.34 13.49
CA PRO A 13 18.67 -3.39 13.48
C PRO A 13 18.09 -4.81 13.66
N ASP A 14 16.85 -4.91 14.15
CA ASP A 14 16.05 -6.13 14.12
C ASP A 14 15.34 -6.30 12.76
N CYS A 15 16.02 -7.02 11.86
CA CYS A 15 15.54 -7.41 10.52
C CYS A 15 14.50 -8.55 10.53
N SER A 16 13.72 -8.73 11.60
CA SER A 16 12.68 -9.77 11.63
C SER A 16 11.58 -9.52 10.59
N ARG A 17 11.07 -10.61 10.01
CA ARG A 17 9.98 -10.60 9.00
C ARG A 17 8.72 -9.88 9.53
N VAL A 18 8.52 -9.90 10.85
CA VAL A 18 7.41 -9.22 11.55
C VAL A 18 7.63 -7.71 11.60
N ALA A 19 8.83 -7.24 11.96
CA ALA A 19 9.16 -5.82 11.97
C ALA A 19 9.06 -5.21 10.56
N ARG A 20 9.54 -5.92 9.54
CA ARG A 20 9.41 -5.49 8.13
C ARG A 20 7.95 -5.36 7.69
N ARG A 21 7.09 -6.30 8.09
CA ARG A 21 5.65 -6.27 7.80
C ARG A 21 4.95 -5.09 8.49
N ARG A 22 5.29 -4.79 9.74
CA ARG A 22 4.75 -3.63 10.47
C ARG A 22 5.19 -2.29 9.85
N ASN A 23 6.47 -2.17 9.48
CA ASN A 23 7.00 -0.97 8.83
C ASN A 23 6.38 -0.73 7.45
N LEU A 24 6.11 -1.80 6.69
CA LEU A 24 5.40 -1.72 5.41
C LEU A 24 3.92 -1.33 5.59
N ALA A 25 3.22 -1.90 6.57
CA ALA A 25 1.82 -1.52 6.87
C ALA A 25 1.69 -0.04 7.26
N ALA A 26 2.70 0.52 7.94
CA ALA A 26 2.74 1.95 8.29
C ALA A 26 3.24 2.85 7.14
N ALA A 27 3.63 2.29 5.99
CA ALA A 27 4.23 3.05 4.89
C ALA A 27 3.19 3.87 4.10
N PHE A 28 1.91 3.50 4.16
CA PHE A 28 0.84 4.14 3.40
C PHE A 28 -0.28 4.63 4.31
N ALA A 29 -0.84 5.80 3.96
CA ALA A 29 -2.02 6.35 4.64
C ALA A 29 -2.86 7.16 3.65
N VAL A 30 -4.16 7.22 3.92
CA VAL A 30 -5.12 8.10 3.23
C VAL A 30 -5.22 9.41 4.00
N ARG A 31 -5.06 10.54 3.30
CA ARG A 31 -5.08 11.89 3.93
C ARG A 31 -6.47 12.32 4.40
N ASP A 32 -7.50 12.01 3.62
CA ASP A 32 -8.90 12.37 3.91
C ASP A 32 -9.78 11.14 3.65
N PRO A 33 -10.01 10.27 4.65
CA PRO A 33 -10.77 9.04 4.46
C PRO A 33 -12.20 9.26 3.94
N ALA A 34 -12.84 10.37 4.30
CA ALA A 34 -14.22 10.65 3.91
C ALA A 34 -14.35 10.82 2.39
N ALA A 35 -13.33 11.37 1.73
CA ALA A 35 -13.33 11.55 0.28
C ALA A 35 -13.32 10.22 -0.51
N TRP A 36 -12.96 9.09 0.11
CA TRP A 36 -12.80 7.79 -0.56
C TRP A 36 -13.98 6.84 -0.39
N ARG A 37 -14.89 7.12 0.54
CA ARG A 37 -16.02 6.25 0.84
C ARG A 37 -16.90 6.04 -0.39
N GLY A 38 -17.14 4.77 -0.75
CA GLY A 38 -17.97 4.37 -1.88
C GLY A 38 -17.32 4.50 -3.26
N ARG A 39 -16.11 5.07 -3.36
CA ARG A 39 -15.39 5.21 -4.63
C ARG A 39 -14.83 3.88 -5.11
N GLU A 40 -14.73 3.73 -6.42
CA GLU A 40 -13.96 2.66 -7.05
C GLU A 40 -12.55 3.15 -7.35
N VAL A 41 -11.54 2.37 -6.95
CA VAL A 41 -10.13 2.76 -7.05
C VAL A 41 -9.34 1.62 -7.67
N LEU A 42 -8.56 1.94 -8.71
CA LEU A 42 -7.58 1.02 -9.28
C LEU A 42 -6.18 1.46 -8.84
N VAL A 43 -5.50 0.61 -8.08
CA VAL A 43 -4.08 0.77 -7.76
C VAL A 43 -3.26 0.06 -8.82
N VAL A 44 -2.33 0.77 -9.45
CA VAL A 44 -1.44 0.23 -10.48
C VAL A 44 -0.01 0.22 -9.93
N ASP A 45 0.66 -0.92 -10.06
CA ASP A 45 2.07 -1.10 -9.70
C ASP A 45 2.84 -1.66 -10.91
N ASP A 46 4.15 -1.39 -10.98
CA ASP A 46 5.00 -1.76 -12.12
C ASP A 46 5.67 -3.13 -11.95
N VAL A 47 5.80 -3.63 -10.72
CA VAL A 47 6.37 -4.96 -10.43
C VAL A 47 5.66 -5.65 -9.27
N LEU A 48 5.22 -6.89 -9.49
CA LEU A 48 4.71 -7.78 -8.44
C LEU A 48 5.77 -8.81 -8.06
N THR A 49 6.35 -8.68 -6.87
CA THR A 49 7.19 -9.75 -6.28
C THR A 49 6.37 -10.58 -5.29
N THR A 50 6.31 -10.16 -4.02
CA THR A 50 5.55 -10.84 -2.95
C THR A 50 4.15 -10.27 -2.74
N GLY A 51 3.81 -9.18 -3.44
CA GLY A 51 2.56 -8.43 -3.23
C GLY A 51 2.46 -7.67 -1.90
N SER A 52 3.50 -7.70 -1.06
CA SER A 52 3.46 -7.07 0.27
C SER A 52 3.34 -5.54 0.22
N THR A 53 4.01 -4.88 -0.74
CA THR A 53 3.89 -3.43 -0.95
C THR A 53 2.48 -3.05 -1.43
N LEU A 54 1.98 -3.75 -2.44
CA LEU A 54 0.66 -3.52 -3.01
C LEU A 54 -0.43 -3.68 -1.94
N LYS A 55 -0.36 -4.76 -1.16
CA LYS A 55 -1.30 -5.00 -0.06
C LYS A 55 -1.26 -3.89 1.00
N ALA A 56 -0.06 -3.43 1.38
CA ALA A 56 0.08 -2.33 2.33
C ALA A 56 -0.50 -1.00 1.80
N ALA A 57 -0.54 -0.79 0.47
CA ALA A 57 -1.16 0.38 -0.14
C ALA A 57 -2.70 0.28 -0.25
N LEU A 58 -3.22 -0.94 -0.44
CA LEU A 58 -4.67 -1.22 -0.55
C LEU A 58 -5.37 -1.07 0.81
N GLU A 59 -4.78 -1.62 1.88
CA GLU A 59 -5.37 -1.65 3.23
C GLU A 59 -5.93 -0.30 3.72
N PRO A 60 -5.21 0.84 3.65
CA PRO A 60 -5.76 2.12 4.10
C PRO A 60 -6.87 2.69 3.19
N LEU A 61 -6.91 2.34 1.91
CA LEU A 61 -8.00 2.74 0.99
C LEU A 61 -9.28 1.93 1.26
N GLU A 62 -9.13 0.62 1.47
CA GLU A 62 -10.22 -0.27 1.88
C GLU A 62 -10.80 0.15 3.23
N ALA A 63 -9.94 0.48 4.21
CA ALA A 63 -10.34 0.99 5.51
C ALA A 63 -11.08 2.35 5.42
N ALA A 64 -10.78 3.16 4.40
CA ALA A 64 -11.51 4.39 4.10
C ALA A 64 -12.89 4.14 3.43
N GLY A 65 -13.24 2.89 3.16
CA GLY A 65 -14.52 2.49 2.56
C GLY A 65 -14.54 2.57 1.03
N ALA A 66 -13.37 2.60 0.38
CA ALA A 66 -13.29 2.47 -1.07
C ALA A 66 -13.42 1.00 -1.50
N ARG A 67 -13.94 0.79 -2.72
CA ARG A 67 -13.87 -0.50 -3.42
C ARG A 67 -12.60 -0.51 -4.25
N VAL A 68 -11.61 -1.26 -3.81
CA VAL A 68 -10.26 -1.20 -4.38
C VAL A 68 -9.98 -2.44 -5.23
N ARG A 69 -9.38 -2.22 -6.40
CA ARG A 69 -8.82 -3.25 -7.28
C ARG A 69 -7.34 -2.94 -7.50
N ALA A 70 -6.58 -3.96 -7.85
CA ALA A 70 -5.18 -3.78 -8.19
C ALA A 70 -4.85 -4.39 -9.56
N ALA A 71 -3.97 -3.72 -10.30
CA ALA A 71 -3.36 -4.21 -11.51
C ALA A 71 -1.85 -4.07 -11.40
N VAL A 72 -1.12 -5.03 -11.96
CA VAL A 72 0.33 -4.98 -12.01
C VAL A 72 0.75 -5.20 -13.44
N LEU A 73 1.59 -4.31 -13.94
CA LEU A 73 2.26 -4.50 -15.22
C LEU A 73 3.34 -5.55 -15.03
N ALA A 74 3.35 -6.59 -15.87
CA ALA A 74 4.41 -7.57 -15.90
C ALA A 74 4.72 -7.90 -17.36
N TRP A 75 6.00 -7.84 -17.72
CA TRP A 75 6.48 -8.25 -19.03
C TRP A 75 7.48 -9.39 -18.83
N ALA A 76 7.21 -10.52 -19.49
CA ALA A 76 8.18 -11.59 -19.67
C ALA A 76 8.61 -11.58 -21.13
N SER A 77 9.92 -11.39 -21.36
CA SER A 77 10.58 -11.47 -22.66
C SER A 77 11.15 -12.86 -22.90
#